data_AF-A0A1A8AP06-F1
#
_entry.id   AF-A0A1A8AP06-F1
#
_cell.length_a   1.000
_cell.length_b   1.000
_cell.length_c   1.000
_cell.angle_alpha   90.00
_cell.angle_beta   90.00
_cell.angle_gamma   90.00
#
_symmetry.space_group_name_H-M   'P 1'
#
loop_
_entity.id
_entity.type
_entity.pdbx_description
1 polymer ?
#
loop_
_entity_poly.entity_id
_entity_poly.type
_entity_poly.pdbx_seq_one_letter_code
_entity_poly.pdbx_strand_id
1 'polypeptide(L)'
;VGSTAFDSGSHHWVVETGSSPDWLLGVASSSVQRNTEVSARPENGFWTLCFRDGELRAMTSPPALLEVSNTPKQVKVQLDYEKGMVSFLN
;
A
#
# COMPACT_ATOMS: atom_id res chain seq x y z
N VAL A 1 -3.73 7.39 -9.81
CA VAL A 1 -4.49 6.94 -8.62
C VAL A 1 -5.73 6.22 -9.08
N GLY A 2 -6.28 5.32 -8.24
CA GLY A 2 -7.60 4.75 -8.51
C GLY A 2 -8.65 5.85 -8.73
N SER A 3 -9.68 5.56 -9.51
CA SER A 3 -10.72 6.53 -9.89
C SER A 3 -11.72 6.84 -8.78
N THR A 4 -11.75 6.02 -7.72
CA THR A 4 -12.78 6.05 -6.68
C THR A 4 -12.13 6.31 -5.32
N ALA A 5 -12.62 7.34 -4.63
CA ALA A 5 -12.31 7.56 -3.22
C ALA A 5 -13.36 6.86 -2.34
N PHE A 6 -12.94 6.43 -1.16
CA PHE A 6 -13.80 5.79 -0.17
C PHE A 6 -13.86 6.67 1.08
N ASP A 7 -15.06 6.84 1.64
CA ASP A 7 -15.33 7.64 2.83
C ASP A 7 -16.04 6.84 3.94
N SER A 8 -16.33 5.57 3.69
CA SER A 8 -17.06 4.64 4.54
C SER A 8 -16.95 3.22 3.99
N GLY A 9 -17.26 2.23 4.82
CA GLY A 9 -17.37 0.82 4.47
C GLY A 9 -16.05 0.05 4.40
N SER A 10 -16.18 -1.23 4.09
CA SER A 10 -15.05 -2.11 3.81
C SER A 10 -14.94 -2.38 2.31
N HIS A 11 -13.75 -2.11 1.77
CA HIS A 11 -13.43 -2.25 0.35
C HIS A 11 -12.24 -3.16 0.16
N HIS A 12 -12.18 -3.86 -0.97
CA HIS A 12 -10.99 -4.61 -1.31
C HIS A 12 -10.78 -4.63 -2.82
N TRP A 13 -9.54 -4.79 -3.20
CA TRP A 13 -9.13 -5.03 -4.58
C TRP A 13 -7.89 -5.92 -4.56
N VAL A 14 -7.58 -6.45 -5.73
CA VAL A 14 -6.46 -7.35 -5.93
C VAL A 14 -5.56 -6.74 -6.98
N VAL A 15 -4.26 -6.67 -6.69
CA VAL A 15 -3.24 -6.15 -7.59
C VAL A 15 -2.36 -7.30 -8.04
N GLU A 16 -2.35 -7.58 -9.34
CA GLU A 16 -1.37 -8.48 -9.94
C GLU A 16 -0.02 -7.76 -10.04
N THR A 17 0.97 -8.22 -9.28
CA THR A 17 2.34 -7.69 -9.29
C THR A 17 3.24 -8.47 -10.27
N GLY A 18 2.86 -9.70 -10.59
CA GLY A 18 3.55 -10.55 -11.56
C GLY A 18 5.01 -10.79 -11.20
N SER A 19 5.91 -10.49 -12.13
CA SER A 19 7.36 -10.56 -11.96
C SER A 19 8.03 -9.18 -11.95
N SER A 20 7.28 -8.12 -11.66
CA SER A 20 7.85 -6.77 -11.61
C SER A 20 8.89 -6.68 -10.47
N PRO A 21 10.12 -6.20 -10.75
CA PRO A 21 11.17 -6.09 -9.74
C PRO A 21 10.97 -4.90 -8.79
N ASP A 22 10.09 -3.96 -9.14
CA ASP A 22 9.78 -2.77 -8.35
C ASP A 22 8.27 -2.50 -8.43
N TRP A 23 7.63 -2.32 -7.28
CA TRP A 23 6.27 -1.82 -7.19
C TRP A 23 5.97 -1.21 -5.82
N LEU A 24 5.03 -0.25 -5.83
CA LEU A 24 4.45 0.36 -4.65
C LEU A 24 2.93 0.29 -4.79
N LEU A 25 2.24 -0.27 -3.80
CA LEU A 25 0.78 -0.40 -3.81
C LEU A 25 0.18 -0.12 -2.43
N GLY A 26 -1.10 0.24 -2.40
CA GLY A 26 -1.84 0.50 -1.17
C GLY A 26 -2.82 1.64 -1.30
N VAL A 27 -3.00 2.39 -0.23
CA VAL A 27 -3.98 3.47 -0.10
C VAL A 27 -3.28 4.80 0.14
N ALA A 28 -3.82 5.85 -0.46
CA ALA A 28 -3.46 7.23 -0.17
C ALA A 28 -4.70 8.00 0.28
N SER A 29 -4.54 8.87 1.27
CA SER A 29 -5.59 9.81 1.66
C SER A 29 -5.94 10.72 0.47
N SER A 30 -7.21 11.10 0.35
CA SER A 30 -7.67 12.08 -0.64
C SER A 30 -7.05 13.46 -0.43
N SER A 31 -6.61 13.77 0.80
CA SER A 31 -6.00 15.05 1.20
C SER A 31 -4.49 15.18 0.89
N VAL A 32 -3.86 14.12 0.37
CA VAL A 32 -2.43 14.14 0.04
C VAL A 32 -2.11 15.22 -1.01
N GLN A 33 -1.08 16.03 -0.73
CA GLN A 33 -0.56 16.99 -1.69
C GLN A 33 0.10 16.27 -2.88
N ARG A 34 -0.29 16.65 -4.11
CA ARG A 34 0.17 16.00 -5.35
C ARG A 34 1.21 16.81 -6.12
N ASN A 35 1.51 18.00 -5.64
CA ASN A 35 2.44 18.96 -6.26
C ASN A 35 3.82 18.96 -5.60
N THR A 36 4.02 18.13 -4.57
CA THR A 36 5.26 18.04 -3.80
C THR A 36 5.72 16.60 -3.71
N GLU A 37 7.04 16.40 -3.73
CA GLU A 37 7.62 15.09 -3.48
C GLU A 37 7.66 14.84 -1.97
N VAL A 38 6.98 13.78 -1.54
CA VAL A 38 6.88 13.37 -0.14
C VAL A 38 7.12 11.87 -0.03
N SER A 39 7.64 11.45 1.12
CA SER A 39 7.83 10.01 1.38
C SER A 39 6.47 9.32 1.54
N ALA A 40 6.32 8.13 0.95
CA ALA A 40 5.09 7.35 0.98
C ALA A 40 4.86 6.67 2.35
N ARG A 41 4.70 7.49 3.40
CA ARG A 41 4.54 7.06 4.80
C ARG A 41 3.20 7.50 5.41
N PRO A 42 2.75 6.88 6.51
CA PRO A 42 1.47 7.23 7.15
C PRO A 42 1.35 8.69 7.55
N GLU A 43 2.43 9.32 8.02
CA GLU A 43 2.45 10.75 8.37
C GLU A 43 2.16 11.68 7.18
N ASN A 44 2.40 11.21 5.96
CA ASN A 44 2.10 11.93 4.72
C ASN A 44 0.81 11.43 4.05
N GLY A 45 0.02 10.61 4.74
CA GLY A 45 -1.26 10.09 4.25
C GLY A 45 -1.15 8.87 3.33
N PHE A 46 -0.09 8.06 3.44
CA PHE A 46 0.09 6.85 2.65
C PHE A 46 0.18 5.60 3.53
N TRP A 47 -0.57 4.57 3.16
CA TRP A 47 -0.49 3.23 3.74
C TRP A 47 -0.17 2.25 2.62
N THR A 48 1.11 1.93 2.46
CA THR A 48 1.61 1.22 1.27
C THR A 48 2.57 0.09 1.61
N LEU A 49 2.61 -0.91 0.72
CA LEU A 49 3.66 -1.90 0.61
C LEU A 49 4.56 -1.55 -0.57
N CYS A 50 5.87 -1.71 -0.36
CA CYS A 50 6.89 -1.51 -1.38
C CYS A 50 7.65 -2.81 -1.57
N PHE A 51 7.79 -3.26 -2.81
CA PHE A 51 8.76 -4.29 -3.17
C PHE A 51 9.82 -3.65 -4.06
N ARG A 52 11.07 -3.71 -3.63
CA ARG A 52 12.21 -3.17 -4.37
C ARG A 52 13.47 -3.90 -3.96
N ASP A 53 14.33 -4.18 -4.93
CA ASP A 53 15.63 -4.86 -4.73
C ASP A 53 15.49 -6.23 -4.04
N GLY A 54 14.39 -6.94 -4.30
CA GLY A 54 14.10 -8.25 -3.69
C GLY A 54 13.55 -8.18 -2.26
N GLU A 55 13.41 -6.99 -1.68
CA GLU A 55 12.88 -6.79 -0.34
C GLU A 55 11.44 -6.26 -0.36
N LEU A 56 10.57 -6.91 0.39
CA LEU A 56 9.23 -6.42 0.68
C LEU A 56 9.24 -5.60 1.96
N ARG A 57 8.76 -4.36 1.92
CA ARG A 57 8.72 -3.46 3.06
C ARG A 57 7.32 -2.88 3.26
N ALA A 58 6.87 -2.84 4.51
CA ALA A 58 5.78 -1.95 4.91
C ALA A 58 6.34 -0.55 5.05
N MET A 59 5.74 0.42 4.37
CA MET A 59 6.20 1.81 4.36
C MET A 59 5.75 2.57 5.61
N THR A 60 5.94 1.98 6.79
CA THR A 60 5.75 2.62 8.10
C THR A 60 6.82 3.69 8.35
N SER A 61 6.79 4.32 9.52
CA SER A 61 7.82 5.26 9.96
C SER A 61 8.53 4.74 11.21
N PRO A 62 9.73 4.15 11.10
CA PRO A 62 10.49 3.88 9.87
C PRO A 62 9.91 2.69 9.05
N PRO A 63 10.33 2.49 7.79
CA PRO A 63 9.92 1.33 7.00
C PRO A 63 10.29 0.02 7.68
N ALA A 64 9.37 -0.94 7.70
CA ALA A 64 9.59 -2.25 8.28
C ALA A 64 9.80 -3.29 7.19
N LEU A 65 10.91 -4.04 7.27
CA LEU A 65 11.16 -5.18 6.40
C LEU A 65 10.19 -6.32 6.74
N LEU A 66 9.59 -6.93 5.71
CA LEU A 66 8.68 -8.06 5.85
C LEU A 66 9.36 -9.31 5.32
N GLU A 67 9.50 -10.31 6.18
CA GLU A 67 9.99 -11.63 5.78
C GLU A 67 8.88 -12.38 5.04
N VAL A 68 9.07 -12.58 3.74
CA VAL A 68 8.19 -13.39 2.90
C VAL A 68 8.98 -14.54 2.29
N SER A 69 8.42 -15.73 2.32
CA SER A 69 9.06 -16.93 1.76
C SER A 69 9.18 -16.87 0.24
N ASN A 70 8.27 -16.15 -0.42
CA ASN A 70 8.26 -15.94 -1.87
C ASN A 70 7.82 -14.52 -2.18
N THR A 71 8.30 -13.97 -3.30
CA THR A 71 7.79 -12.71 -3.84
C THR A 71 6.30 -12.86 -4.17
N PRO A 72 5.41 -12.04 -3.59
CA PRO A 72 3.99 -12.10 -3.90
C PRO A 72 3.77 -11.67 -5.35
N LYS A 73 3.07 -12.52 -6.12
CA LYS A 73 2.66 -12.26 -7.52
C LYS A 73 1.31 -11.57 -7.62
N GLN A 74 0.58 -11.59 -6.52
CA GLN A 74 -0.71 -10.98 -6.34
C GLN A 74 -0.75 -10.44 -4.90
N VAL A 75 -1.35 -9.28 -4.69
CA VAL A 75 -1.59 -8.73 -3.35
C VAL A 75 -3.02 -8.26 -3.25
N LYS A 76 -3.76 -8.82 -2.30
CA LYS A 76 -5.08 -8.32 -1.91
C LYS A 76 -4.91 -7.17 -0.92
N VAL A 77 -5.49 -6.02 -1.26
CA VAL A 77 -5.56 -4.86 -0.37
C VAL A 77 -6.97 -4.78 0.19
N GLN A 78 -7.10 -4.66 1.51
CA GLN A 78 -8.37 -4.46 2.19
C GLN A 78 -8.33 -3.14 2.96
N LEU A 79 -9.33 -2.30 2.76
CA LEU A 79 -9.59 -1.10 3.52
C LEU A 79 -10.82 -1.35 4.39
N ASP A 80 -10.70 -1.14 5.69
CA ASP A 80 -11.81 -1.06 6.64
C ASP A 80 -11.82 0.38 7.18
N TYR A 81 -12.69 1.20 6.60
CA TYR A 81 -12.68 2.64 6.85
C TYR A 81 -13.13 2.95 8.28
N GLU A 82 -14.17 2.26 8.77
CA GLU A 82 -14.69 2.42 10.13
C GLU A 82 -13.68 2.02 11.20
N LYS A 83 -12.85 1.00 10.95
CA LYS A 83 -11.77 0.61 11.87
C LYS A 83 -10.47 1.38 11.65
N GLY A 84 -10.39 2.22 10.62
CA GLY A 84 -9.18 2.94 10.26
C GLY A 84 -8.02 2.02 9.91
N MET A 85 -8.29 0.89 9.25
CA MET A 85 -7.32 -0.17 9.02
C MET A 85 -7.14 -0.47 7.54
N VAL A 86 -5.88 -0.65 7.13
CA VAL A 86 -5.50 -1.22 5.83
C VAL A 86 -4.78 -2.54 6.09
N SER A 87 -5.19 -3.60 5.39
CA SER A 87 -4.58 -4.92 5.47
C SER A 87 -4.11 -5.37 4.10
N PHE A 88 -2.97 -6.06 4.08
CA PHE A 88 -2.38 -6.63 2.87
C PHE A 88 -2.29 -8.14 3.04
N LEU A 89 -2.76 -8.88 2.04
CA LEU A 89 -2.72 -10.34 2.03
C LEU A 89 -2.05 -10.81 0.74
N ASN A 90 -1.20 -11.83 0.87
CA ASN A 90 -0.60 -12.57 -0.25
C ASN A 90 -1.61 -13.59 -0.78
#